data_AF-A0A820XAL0-F1
#
_entry.id   AF-A0A820XAL0-F1
#
_cell.length_a   1.000
_cell.length_b   1.000
_cell.length_c   1.000
_cell.angle_alpha   90.00
_cell.angle_beta   90.00
_cell.angle_gamma   90.00
#
_symmetry.space_group_name_H-M   'P 1'
#
loop_
_entity.id
_entity.type
_entity.pdbx_description
1 polymer ?
#
loop_
_entity_poly.entity_id
_entity_poly.type
_entity_poly.pdbx_seq_one_letter_code
_entity_poly.pdbx_strand_id
1 'polypeptide(L)'
;ERATGNNVVQTIKENKVPVAFLAMLLIQFLLIVIDRALYLRRNVRGKLFFHLFQVIGVHIWLFFVLPGITHTKFRDNVAAQFWYLFKCIYFGYSSTQVRLGYPKRIAGNFLMKKFNYVNQILYRM
;
A
#
# COMPACT_ATOMS: atom_id res chain seq x y z
N GLU A 1 27.33 35.39 0.58
CA GLU A 1 26.46 34.38 -0.08
C GLU A 1 27.04 32.99 0.19
N ARG A 2 26.27 32.01 0.71
CA ARG A 2 26.63 30.61 1.11
C ARG A 2 26.35 30.18 2.58
N ALA A 3 25.35 30.75 3.25
CA ALA A 3 24.88 30.22 4.55
C ALA A 3 23.53 29.47 4.47
N THR A 4 22.79 29.60 3.37
CA THR A 4 21.41 29.07 3.28
C THR A 4 21.34 27.57 2.98
N GLY A 5 22.33 26.99 2.29
CA GLY A 5 22.30 25.57 1.87
C GLY A 5 22.51 24.57 3.01
N ASN A 6 23.30 24.92 4.03
CA ASN A 6 23.60 24.00 5.14
C ASN A 6 22.43 23.87 6.12
N ASN A 7 21.66 24.93 6.31
CA ASN A 7 20.50 24.93 7.21
C ASN A 7 19.35 24.05 6.69
N VAL A 8 19.09 24.03 5.37
CA VAL A 8 18.04 23.15 4.81
C VAL A 8 18.40 21.68 4.98
N VAL A 9 19.68 21.33 4.79
CA VAL A 9 20.17 19.95 4.97
C VAL A 9 20.16 19.55 6.45
N GLN A 10 20.49 20.45 7.38
CA GLN A 10 20.41 20.20 8.81
C GLN A 10 18.96 20.07 9.31
N THR A 11 18.04 20.91 8.85
CA THR A 11 16.60 20.79 9.15
C THR A 11 16.01 19.52 8.54
N ILE A 12 16.49 19.08 7.37
CA ILE A 12 16.10 17.78 6.80
C ILE A 12 16.64 16.60 7.63
N LYS A 13 17.82 16.75 8.24
CA LYS A 13 18.43 15.76 9.14
C LYS A 13 17.73 15.70 10.50
N GLU A 14 17.17 16.82 10.97
CA GLU A 14 16.32 16.93 12.17
C GLU A 14 14.87 16.46 11.96
N ASN A 15 14.52 15.98 10.76
CA ASN A 15 13.15 15.56 10.46
C ASN A 15 12.72 14.42 11.40
N LYS A 16 11.78 14.74 12.30
CA LYS A 16 11.04 13.83 13.18
C LYS A 16 10.37 12.65 12.46
N VAL A 17 10.32 12.65 11.13
CA VAL A 17 9.76 11.59 10.31
C VAL A 17 10.87 11.01 9.44
N PRO A 18 11.22 9.72 9.59
CA PRO A 18 12.25 9.08 8.78
C PRO A 18 11.96 9.23 7.28
N VAL A 19 12.93 9.72 6.50
CA VAL A 19 12.81 9.89 5.04
C VAL A 19 12.37 8.59 4.35
N ALA A 20 12.83 7.45 4.86
CA ALA A 20 12.44 6.12 4.40
C ALA A 20 10.94 5.83 4.59
N PHE A 21 10.33 6.31 5.68
CA PHE A 21 8.89 6.17 5.91
C PHE A 21 8.08 6.99 4.90
N LEU A 22 8.51 8.22 4.60
CA LEU A 22 7.87 9.05 3.58
C LEU A 22 7.97 8.38 2.19
N ALA A 23 9.16 7.89 1.82
CA ALA A 23 9.37 7.19 0.56
C ALA A 23 8.49 5.93 0.46
N MET A 24 8.36 5.17 1.54
CA MET A 24 7.45 4.01 1.61
C MET A 24 6.01 4.43 1.32
N LEU A 25 5.51 5.50 1.94
CA LEU A 25 4.15 5.97 1.75
C LEU A 25 3.87 6.42 0.31
N LEU A 26 4.81 7.14 -0.31
CA LEU A 26 4.70 7.56 -1.71
C LEU A 26 4.68 6.36 -2.66
N ILE A 27 5.59 5.40 -2.46
CA ILE A 27 5.59 4.15 -3.24
C ILE A 27 4.27 3.41 -3.05
N GLN A 28 3.78 3.30 -1.81
CA GLN A 28 2.53 2.62 -1.51
C GLN A 28 1.33 3.29 -2.21
N PHE A 29 1.30 4.61 -2.28
CA PHE A 29 0.28 5.34 -3.02
C PHE A 29 0.32 5.02 -4.53
N LEU A 30 1.51 5.04 -5.14
CA LEU A 30 1.68 4.69 -6.55
C LEU A 30 1.24 3.24 -6.85
N LEU A 31 1.57 2.29 -5.97
CA LEU A 31 1.18 0.89 -6.12
C LEU A 31 -0.36 0.72 -6.10
N ILE A 32 -1.08 1.51 -5.29
CA ILE A 32 -2.55 1.50 -5.27
C ILE A 32 -3.12 1.98 -6.61
N VAL A 33 -2.58 3.07 -7.16
CA VAL A 33 -3.01 3.61 -8.46
C VAL A 33 -2.79 2.59 -9.58
N ILE A 34 -1.62 1.93 -9.59
CA ILE A 34 -1.28 0.91 -10.59
C ILE A 34 -2.21 -0.30 -10.47
N ASP A 35 -2.48 -0.80 -9.24
CA ASP A 35 -3.40 -1.93 -9.04
C ASP A 35 -4.81 -1.60 -9.58
N ARG A 36 -5.29 -0.36 -9.37
CA ARG A 36 -6.58 0.11 -9.92
C ARG A 36 -6.56 0.22 -11.45
N ALA A 37 -5.49 0.75 -12.03
CA ALA A 37 -5.35 0.82 -13.49
C ALA A 37 -5.34 -0.58 -14.12
N LEU A 38 -4.64 -1.52 -13.49
CA LEU A 38 -4.52 -2.91 -13.93
C LEU A 38 -5.83 -3.69 -13.77
N TYR A 39 -6.58 -3.42 -12.69
CA TYR A 39 -7.95 -3.89 -12.50
C TYR A 39 -8.86 -3.44 -13.65
N LEU A 40 -8.82 -2.16 -14.03
CA LEU A 40 -9.66 -1.61 -15.10
C LEU A 40 -9.31 -2.18 -16.48
N ARG A 41 -8.02 -2.41 -16.75
CA ARG A 41 -7.53 -3.04 -17.99
C ARG A 41 -7.80 -4.55 -18.09
N ARG A 42 -8.33 -5.20 -17.04
CA ARG A 42 -8.62 -6.65 -16.98
C ARG A 42 -7.43 -7.56 -17.32
N ASN A 43 -6.20 -7.08 -17.22
CA ASN A 43 -5.01 -7.88 -17.53
C ASN A 43 -4.60 -8.73 -16.31
N VAL A 44 -5.19 -9.92 -16.18
CA VAL A 44 -4.92 -10.87 -15.09
C VAL A 44 -3.47 -11.34 -15.03
N ARG A 45 -2.81 -11.53 -16.19
CA ARG A 45 -1.40 -11.96 -16.26
C ARG A 45 -0.47 -10.87 -15.71
N GLY A 46 -0.69 -9.62 -16.13
CA GLY A 46 0.03 -8.47 -15.59
C GLY A 46 -0.16 -8.33 -14.08
N LYS A 47 -1.37 -8.59 -13.57
CA LYS A 47 -1.63 -8.55 -12.13
C LYS A 47 -0.86 -9.60 -11.35
N LEU A 48 -0.71 -10.81 -11.90
CA LEU A 48 0.05 -11.87 -11.26
C LEU A 48 1.53 -11.49 -11.09
N PHE A 49 2.18 -10.97 -12.14
CA PHE A 49 3.57 -10.53 -12.07
C PHE A 49 3.76 -9.36 -11.09
N PHE A 50 2.87 -8.37 -11.14
CA PHE A 50 2.89 -7.23 -10.23
C PHE A 50 2.69 -7.68 -8.77
N HIS A 51 1.78 -8.62 -8.55
CA HIS A 51 1.53 -9.19 -7.23
C HIS A 51 2.75 -9.93 -6.68
N LEU A 52 3.42 -10.74 -7.50
CA LEU A 52 4.65 -11.44 -7.12
C LEU A 52 5.76 -10.45 -6.74
N PHE A 53 5.98 -9.42 -7.56
CA PHE A 53 6.95 -8.38 -7.28
C PHE A 53 6.64 -7.63 -5.97
N GLN A 54 5.36 -7.31 -5.74
CA GLN A 54 4.93 -6.61 -4.53
C GLN A 54 5.14 -7.46 -3.26
N VAL A 55 4.89 -8.77 -3.32
CA VAL A 55 5.16 -9.68 -2.19
C VAL A 55 6.65 -9.73 -1.88
N ILE A 56 7.51 -9.89 -2.90
CA ILE A 56 8.97 -9.89 -2.74
C ILE A 56 9.45 -8.56 -2.15
N GLY A 57 8.96 -7.43 -2.68
CA GLY A 57 9.32 -6.10 -2.19
C GLY A 57 8.97 -5.87 -0.72
N VAL A 58 7.80 -6.34 -0.27
CA VAL A 58 7.41 -6.27 1.16
C VAL A 58 8.34 -7.11 2.03
N HIS A 59 8.75 -8.30 1.59
CA HIS A 59 9.70 -9.13 2.34
C HIS A 59 11.08 -8.47 2.44
N ILE A 60 11.60 -7.94 1.33
CA ILE A 60 12.88 -7.21 1.31
C ILE A 60 12.79 -6.00 2.26
N TRP A 61 11.69 -5.25 2.22
CA TRP A 61 11.49 -4.11 3.10
C TRP A 61 11.49 -4.52 4.58
N LEU A 62 10.76 -5.58 4.91
CA LEU A 62 10.61 -6.05 6.29
C LEU A 62 11.92 -6.59 6.86
N PHE A 63 12.71 -7.30 6.06
CA PHE A 63 13.96 -7.92 6.49
C PHE A 63 15.18 -7.01 6.43
N PHE A 64 15.22 -6.01 5.55
CA PHE A 64 16.41 -5.15 5.38
C PHE A 64 16.19 -3.70 5.83
N VAL A 65 15.09 -3.07 5.41
CA VAL A 65 14.86 -1.63 5.67
C VAL A 65 14.39 -1.40 7.10
N LEU A 66 13.45 -2.20 7.59
CA LEU A 66 12.94 -2.08 8.95
C LEU A 66 14.03 -2.25 10.04
N PRO A 67 14.88 -3.30 10.02
CA PRO A 67 15.94 -3.42 11.02
C PRO A 67 17.04 -2.36 10.87
N GLY A 68 17.27 -1.84 9.66
CA GLY A 68 18.25 -0.77 9.42
C GLY A 68 17.85 0.60 9.97
N ILE A 69 16.55 0.86 10.16
CA ILE A 69 16.05 2.13 10.70
C ILE A 69 15.78 2.01 12.20
N THR A 70 15.11 0.94 12.61
CA THR A 70 14.60 0.83 13.99
C THR A 70 15.60 0.13 14.92
N HIS A 71 16.61 -0.58 14.40
CA HIS A 71 17.58 -1.39 15.17
C HIS A 71 16.96 -2.40 16.15
N THR A 72 15.64 -2.58 16.11
CA THR A 72 14.88 -3.50 16.96
C THR A 72 14.48 -4.72 16.16
N LYS A 73 14.38 -5.86 16.85
CA LYS A 73 13.97 -7.11 16.21
C LYS A 73 12.52 -6.98 15.76
N PHE A 74 12.19 -7.55 14.59
CA PHE A 74 10.83 -7.57 14.05
C PHE A 74 9.78 -8.10 15.06
N ARG A 75 10.20 -8.98 15.97
CA ARG A 75 9.35 -9.53 17.04
C ARG A 75 8.85 -8.49 18.04
N ASP A 76 9.58 -7.40 18.25
CA ASP A 76 9.26 -6.41 19.28
C ASP A 76 8.42 -5.25 18.71
N ASN A 77 8.32 -5.14 17.39
CA ASN A 77 7.56 -4.10 16.69
C ASN A 77 6.14 -4.58 16.35
N VAL A 78 5.24 -4.54 17.34
CA VAL A 78 3.82 -4.92 17.19
C VAL A 78 3.13 -4.17 16.05
N ALA A 79 3.43 -2.88 15.87
CA ALA A 79 2.88 -2.07 14.77
C ALA A 79 3.27 -2.61 13.38
N ALA A 80 4.52 -3.05 13.20
CA ALA A 80 4.99 -3.63 11.94
C ALA A 80 4.38 -5.02 11.68
N GLN A 81 4.14 -5.80 12.73
CA GLN A 81 3.44 -7.09 12.64
C GLN A 81 2.00 -6.92 12.18
N PHE A 82 1.25 -5.98 12.78
CA PHE A 82 -0.10 -5.68 12.34
C PHE A 82 -0.13 -5.16 10.89
N TRP A 83 0.79 -4.27 10.51
CA TRP A 83 0.90 -3.80 9.13
C TRP A 83 1.15 -4.94 8.14
N TYR A 84 2.04 -5.88 8.49
CA TYR A 84 2.32 -7.06 7.68
C TYR A 84 1.11 -8.01 7.61
N LEU A 85 0.40 -8.22 8.71
CA LEU A 85 -0.83 -9.02 8.74
C LEU A 85 -1.90 -8.45 7.79
N PHE A 86 -2.15 -7.14 7.84
CA PHE A 86 -3.08 -6.48 6.92
C PHE A 86 -2.62 -6.60 5.46
N LYS A 87 -1.30 -6.52 5.18
CA LYS A 87 -0.75 -6.79 3.86
C LYS A 87 -0.99 -8.23 3.41
N CYS A 88 -0.81 -9.22 4.27
CA CYS A 88 -1.09 -10.62 3.96
C CYS A 88 -2.57 -10.86 3.63
N ILE A 89 -3.50 -10.26 4.39
CA ILE A 89 -4.93 -10.32 4.09
C ILE A 89 -5.23 -9.68 2.73
N TYR A 90 -4.64 -8.51 2.44
CA TYR A 90 -4.75 -7.86 1.14
C TYR A 90 -4.24 -8.76 0.00
N PHE A 91 -3.09 -9.42 0.19
CA PHE A 91 -2.54 -10.32 -0.81
C PHE A 91 -3.41 -11.57 -1.02
N GLY A 92 -3.93 -12.17 0.06
CA GLY A 92 -4.87 -13.29 -0.01
C GLY A 92 -6.15 -12.93 -0.76
N TYR A 93 -6.72 -11.75 -0.50
CA TYR A 93 -7.90 -11.27 -1.23
C TYR A 93 -7.58 -10.99 -2.70
N SER A 94 -6.43 -10.36 -3.00
CA SER A 94 -6.00 -10.09 -4.37
C SER A 94 -5.75 -11.36 -5.19
N SER A 95 -5.17 -12.41 -4.60
CA SER A 95 -4.97 -13.70 -5.28
C SER A 95 -6.29 -14.40 -5.59
N THR A 96 -7.25 -14.32 -4.65
CA THR A 96 -8.61 -14.85 -4.84
C THR A 96 -9.34 -14.11 -5.97
N GLN A 97 -9.16 -12.79 -6.05
CA GLN A 97 -9.71 -11.97 -7.14
C GLN A 97 -9.15 -12.36 -8.51
N VAL A 98 -7.85 -12.65 -8.62
CA VAL A 98 -7.24 -13.12 -9.88
C VAL A 98 -7.76 -14.52 -10.24
N ARG A 99 -7.95 -15.42 -9.27
CA ARG A 99 -8.45 -16.79 -9.48
C ARG A 99 -9.89 -16.84 -9.96
N LEU A 100 -10.77 -16.00 -9.40
CA LEU A 100 -12.19 -15.94 -9.77
C LEU A 100 -12.44 -15.20 -11.10
N GLY A 101 -11.42 -14.50 -11.63
CA GLY A 101 -11.54 -13.70 -12.84
C GLY A 101 -12.32 -12.41 -12.62
N TYR A 102 -12.09 -11.42 -13.49
CA TYR A 102 -12.79 -10.13 -13.40
C TYR A 102 -14.20 -10.22 -13.97
N PRO A 103 -15.23 -9.73 -13.26
CA PRO A 103 -16.60 -9.72 -13.77
C PRO A 103 -16.70 -8.83 -15.02
N LYS A 104 -17.46 -9.31 -16.02
CA LYS A 104 -17.63 -8.62 -17.32
C LYS A 104 -18.38 -7.27 -17.21
N ARG A 105 -19.01 -6.97 -16.07
CA ARG A 105 -19.66 -5.68 -15.78
C ARG A 105 -19.13 -5.11 -14.46
N ILE A 106 -18.39 -4.00 -14.55
CA ILE A 106 -17.70 -3.35 -13.41
C ILE A 106 -18.34 -1.98 -13.07
N ALA A 107 -19.17 -1.44 -13.97
CA ALA A 107 -19.69 -0.07 -13.91
C ALA A 107 -20.90 0.14 -12.96
N GLY A 108 -21.02 -0.66 -11.90
CA GLY A 108 -22.08 -0.49 -10.91
C GLY A 108 -21.51 -0.09 -9.55
N ASN A 109 -21.96 1.03 -8.99
CA ASN A 109 -21.59 1.43 -7.63
C ASN A 109 -22.05 0.35 -6.64
N PHE A 110 -21.11 -0.26 -5.92
CA PHE A 110 -21.39 -1.31 -4.93
C PHE A 110 -22.45 -0.86 -3.91
N LEU A 111 -22.35 0.39 -3.47
CA LEU A 111 -23.24 1.01 -2.49
C LEU A 111 -24.67 1.27 -3.01
N MET A 112 -24.88 1.32 -4.33
CA MET A 112 -26.19 1.57 -4.92
C MET A 112 -26.94 0.29 -5.34
N LYS A 113 -26.48 -0.89 -4.92
CA LYS A 113 -27.16 -2.15 -5.29
C LYS A 113 -28.48 -2.41 -4.56
N LYS A 114 -28.71 -1.77 -3.41
CA LYS A 114 -29.96 -1.87 -2.64
C LYS A 114 -30.33 -0.52 -2.04
N PHE A 115 -31.62 -0.17 -2.07
CA PHE A 115 -32.18 1.02 -1.42
C PHE A 115 -32.45 0.75 0.07
N ASN A 116 -31.38 0.58 0.85
CA ASN A 116 -31.46 0.46 2.31
C ASN A 116 -30.98 1.76 2.96
N TYR A 117 -31.54 2.14 4.11
CA TYR A 117 -31.12 3.34 4.87
C TYR A 117 -29.61 3.34 5.18
N VAL A 118 -29.04 2.17 5.47
CA VAL A 118 -27.60 1.98 5.68
C VAL A 118 -26.79 2.36 4.43
N ASN A 119 -27.25 1.97 3.23
CA ASN A 119 -26.57 2.31 1.98
C ASN A 119 -26.69 3.80 1.65
N GLN A 120 -27.80 4.43 2.02
CA GLN A 120 -28.02 5.86 1.83
C GLN A 120 -27.12 6.70 2.75
N ILE A 121 -26.97 6.28 4.01
CA ILE A 121 -26.05 6.94 4.96
C ILE A 121 -24.60 6.78 4.51
N LEU A 122 -24.19 5.55 4.16
CA LEU A 122 -22.81 5.26 3.73
C LEU A 122 -22.43 5.92 2.38
N TYR A 123 -23.40 6.27 1.54
CA TYR A 123 -23.16 7.05 0.32
C TYR A 123 -23.01 8.55 0.60
N ARG A 124 -23.63 9.05 1.67
CA ARG A 124 -23.64 10.47 2.02
C ARG A 124 -22.43 10.88 2.89
N MET A 125 -21.85 9.93 3.61
CA MET A 125 -20.68 10.11 4.48
C MET A 125 -19.39 10.13 3.66
#